data_AF-A0A4D9EWF1-F1
#
_entry.id   AF-A0A4D9EWF1-F1
#
_cell.length_a   1.000
_cell.length_b   1.000
_cell.length_c   1.000
_cell.angle_alpha   90.00
_cell.angle_beta   90.00
_cell.angle_gamma   90.00
#
_symmetry.space_group_name_H-M   'P 1'
#
loop_
_entity.id
_entity.type
_entity.pdbx_description
1 polymer ?
#
loop_
_entity_poly.entity_id
_entity_poly.type
_entity_poly.pdbx_seq_one_letter_code
_entity_poly.pdbx_strand_id
1 'polypeptide(L)'
;MAEGWHVPAAEVEGPGQQEQLAAERSLEALSLECGAASALELEGSVRREGLLTHFVASNLQRKIQLSAPAASAIPPVDPAALRDLVALAGQVAAQVDELLRSVHCGLQALTALSVGCIQTYRDGVESLGEAVDTSIRAMYTLVARCEELDLAMQPVPALARRIRDMKGTLERLEGLCK
;
A
#
# COMPACT_ATOMS: atom_id res chain seq x y z
N MET A 1 15.89 35.34 2.85
CA MET A 1 16.78 34.61 1.94
C MET A 1 15.95 33.50 1.33
N ALA A 2 15.42 33.76 0.14
CA ALA A 2 14.61 32.82 -0.63
C ALA A 2 15.42 32.52 -1.88
N GLU A 3 16.00 31.33 -1.95
CA GLU A 3 16.75 30.87 -3.12
C GLU A 3 15.90 29.80 -3.81
N GLY A 4 15.24 30.23 -4.88
CA GLY A 4 14.49 29.37 -5.79
C GLY A 4 15.45 28.52 -6.62
N TRP A 5 15.13 27.24 -6.75
CA TRP A 5 15.83 26.35 -7.67
C TRP A 5 15.06 26.33 -9.00
N HIS A 6 15.61 27.06 -9.98
CA HIS A 6 15.24 26.98 -11.37
C HIS A 6 15.70 25.63 -11.96
N VAL A 7 14.77 24.91 -12.58
CA VAL A 7 15.04 23.73 -13.41
C VAL A 7 15.23 24.21 -14.86
N PRO A 8 16.33 23.86 -15.56
CA PRO A 8 16.47 24.19 -16.98
C PRO A 8 15.69 23.21 -17.85
N ALA A 9 14.96 23.74 -18.83
CA ALA A 9 14.23 23.01 -19.84
C ALA A 9 15.21 22.31 -20.80
N ALA A 10 15.08 20.99 -20.94
CA ALA A 10 15.72 20.25 -22.02
C ALA A 10 14.82 20.33 -23.26
N GLU A 11 15.29 21.04 -24.28
CA GLU A 11 14.70 21.06 -25.62
C GLU A 11 14.63 19.64 -26.19
N VAL A 12 13.43 19.22 -26.57
CA VAL A 12 13.18 18.01 -27.35
C VAL A 12 13.40 18.38 -28.82
N GLU A 13 14.59 18.09 -29.32
CA GLU A 13 14.85 18.08 -30.77
C GLU A 13 14.04 16.93 -31.40
N GLY A 14 13.12 17.27 -32.30
CA GLY A 14 12.38 16.28 -33.07
C GLY A 14 13.28 15.59 -34.10
N PRO A 15 12.99 14.32 -34.48
CA PRO A 15 13.79 13.61 -35.47
C PRO A 15 13.69 14.35 -36.81
N GLY A 16 14.85 14.82 -37.29
CA GLY A 16 14.98 15.55 -38.54
C GLY A 16 14.62 14.69 -39.75
N GLN A 17 14.07 15.33 -40.78
CA GLN A 17 13.71 14.78 -42.09
C GLN A 17 14.84 14.02 -42.82
N GLN A 18 16.06 14.04 -42.28
CA GLN A 18 17.24 13.33 -42.76
C GLN A 18 17.24 11.83 -42.39
N GLU A 19 16.54 11.43 -41.32
CA GLU A 19 16.45 10.03 -40.88
C GLU A 19 15.42 9.22 -41.70
N GLN A 20 14.37 9.88 -42.20
CA GLN A 20 13.36 9.26 -43.07
C GLN A 20 13.89 8.92 -44.48
N LEU A 21 14.75 9.76 -45.05
CA LEU A 21 15.39 9.50 -46.35
C LEU A 21 16.45 8.38 -46.27
N ALA A 22 17.05 8.16 -45.11
CA ALA A 22 17.97 7.04 -44.89
C ALA A 22 17.23 5.69 -44.80
N ALA A 23 16.01 5.68 -44.24
CA ALA A 23 15.17 4.49 -44.15
C ALA A 23 14.64 4.04 -45.52
N GLU A 24 14.21 4.97 -46.39
CA GLU A 24 13.75 4.61 -47.76
C GLU A 24 14.89 4.10 -48.66
N ARG A 25 16.08 4.71 -48.59
CA ARG A 25 17.25 4.22 -49.34
C ARG A 25 17.73 2.85 -48.86
N SER A 26 17.50 2.53 -47.59
CA SER A 26 17.80 1.21 -47.03
C SER A 26 16.82 0.13 -47.52
N LEU A 27 15.57 0.51 -47.84
CA LEU A 27 14.56 -0.41 -48.37
C LEU A 27 14.79 -0.76 -49.85
N GLU A 28 15.26 0.21 -50.67
CA GLU A 28 15.64 -0.03 -52.06
C GLU A 28 16.97 -0.80 -52.19
N ALA A 29 17.91 -0.59 -51.27
CA ALA A 29 19.19 -1.32 -51.25
C ALA A 29 19.02 -2.83 -50.95
N LEU A 30 18.00 -3.21 -50.17
CA LEU A 30 17.68 -4.62 -49.89
C LEU A 30 16.99 -5.34 -51.06
N SER A 31 16.47 -4.61 -52.05
CA SER A 31 15.84 -5.21 -53.24
C SER A 31 16.84 -5.54 -54.37
N LEU A 32 18.08 -5.03 -54.28
CA LEU A 32 19.07 -5.10 -55.37
C LEU A 32 20.23 -6.08 -55.12
N GLU A 33 20.17 -6.91 -54.08
CA GLU A 33 21.16 -7.98 -53.82
C GLU A 33 20.57 -9.38 -54.03
N CYS A 34 19.74 -9.57 -55.06
CA CYS A 34 19.43 -10.89 -55.62
C CYS A 34 20.35 -11.16 -56.82
N GLY A 35 21.66 -11.04 -56.59
CA GLY A 35 22.73 -11.11 -57.60
C GLY A 35 23.67 -12.31 -57.43
N ALA A 36 23.22 -13.41 -56.81
CA ALA A 36 23.99 -14.65 -56.69
C ALA A 36 23.29 -15.82 -57.41
N ALA A 37 22.94 -15.61 -58.68
CA ALA A 37 22.26 -16.60 -59.53
C ALA A 37 23.22 -17.60 -60.22
N SER A 38 24.43 -17.85 -59.72
CA SER A 38 25.41 -18.65 -60.49
C SER A 38 26.15 -19.76 -59.74
N ALA A 39 25.67 -20.27 -58.59
CA ALA A 39 26.33 -21.43 -57.98
C ALA A 39 25.43 -22.46 -57.30
N LEU A 40 24.11 -22.30 -57.36
CA LEU A 40 23.16 -23.30 -56.90
C LEU A 40 22.10 -23.42 -57.99
N GLU A 41 22.04 -24.56 -58.67
CA GLU A 41 20.83 -24.94 -59.39
C GLU A 41 19.70 -25.04 -58.35
N LEU A 42 19.02 -23.91 -58.06
CA LEU A 42 17.81 -23.91 -57.23
C LEU A 42 16.68 -24.50 -58.08
N GLU A 43 16.71 -25.81 -58.30
CA GLU A 43 15.49 -26.55 -58.56
C GLU A 43 14.60 -26.38 -57.33
N GLY A 44 13.51 -25.64 -57.49
CA GLY A 44 12.53 -25.40 -56.45
C GLY A 44 11.26 -24.82 -57.04
N SER A 45 10.13 -25.09 -56.39
CA SER A 45 8.86 -24.50 -56.79
C SER A 45 8.55 -23.27 -55.93
N VAL A 46 8.23 -22.16 -56.58
CA VAL A 46 7.73 -20.95 -55.93
C VAL A 46 6.22 -20.91 -56.13
N ARG A 47 5.45 -20.90 -55.04
CA ARG A 47 4.02 -20.57 -55.07
C ARG A 47 3.82 -19.25 -54.34
N ARG A 48 2.97 -18.38 -54.88
CA ARG A 48 2.59 -17.12 -54.24
C ARG A 48 1.10 -17.18 -53.94
N GLU A 49 0.76 -17.18 -52.66
CA GLU A 49 -0.62 -17.07 -52.19
C GLU A 49 -0.75 -15.76 -51.40
N GLY A 50 -1.35 -14.75 -52.03
CA GLY A 50 -1.48 -13.41 -51.45
C GLY A 50 -0.12 -12.75 -51.19
N LEU A 51 0.11 -12.30 -49.96
CA LEU A 51 1.40 -11.72 -49.51
C LEU A 51 2.44 -12.78 -49.16
N LEU A 52 2.08 -14.08 -49.16
CA LEU A 52 2.96 -15.15 -48.75
C LEU A 52 3.64 -15.80 -49.96
N THR A 53 4.96 -15.71 -50.02
CA THR A 53 5.81 -16.47 -50.95
C THR A 53 6.24 -17.78 -50.32
N HIS A 54 5.76 -18.89 -50.88
CA HIS A 54 6.16 -20.24 -50.51
C HIS A 54 7.26 -20.71 -51.46
N PHE A 55 8.48 -20.85 -50.96
CA PHE A 55 9.60 -21.41 -51.72
C PHE A 55 9.95 -22.80 -51.19
N VAL A 56 9.87 -23.81 -52.06
CA VAL A 56 10.26 -25.18 -51.71
C VAL A 56 11.41 -25.60 -52.61
N ALA A 57 12.62 -25.66 -52.05
CA ALA A 57 13.77 -26.23 -52.74
C ALA A 57 13.58 -27.74 -52.91
N SER A 58 13.66 -28.23 -54.15
CA SER A 58 13.42 -29.63 -54.51
C SER A 58 14.36 -30.60 -53.78
N ASN A 59 15.62 -30.18 -53.56
CA ASN A 59 16.61 -30.97 -52.82
C ASN A 59 16.23 -31.10 -51.34
N LEU A 60 15.77 -30.01 -50.72
CA LEU A 60 15.31 -30.00 -49.33
C LEU A 60 14.00 -30.78 -49.19
N GLN A 61 13.06 -30.65 -50.12
CA GLN A 61 11.83 -31.43 -50.16
C GLN A 61 12.12 -32.93 -50.25
N ARG A 62 13.03 -33.35 -51.13
CA ARG A 62 13.43 -34.75 -51.27
C ARG A 62 14.16 -35.25 -50.01
N LYS A 63 15.09 -34.47 -49.44
CA LYS A 63 15.76 -34.84 -48.19
C LYS A 63 14.78 -34.96 -47.04
N ILE A 64 13.83 -34.02 -46.89
CA ILE A 64 12.77 -34.09 -45.89
C ILE A 64 11.90 -35.34 -46.12
N GLN A 65 11.52 -35.67 -47.36
CA GLN A 65 10.75 -36.89 -47.63
C GLN A 65 11.53 -38.17 -47.31
N LEU A 66 12.84 -38.19 -47.53
CA LEU A 66 13.71 -39.33 -47.25
C LEU A 66 14.12 -39.44 -45.78
N SER A 67 14.18 -38.32 -45.06
CA SER A 67 14.54 -38.25 -43.63
C SER A 67 13.31 -38.21 -42.71
N ALA A 68 12.14 -37.87 -43.25
CA ALA A 68 10.89 -37.94 -42.51
C ALA A 68 10.48 -39.42 -42.42
N PRO A 69 10.29 -39.98 -41.22
CA PRO A 69 9.47 -41.16 -41.10
C PRO A 69 8.10 -40.84 -41.73
N ALA A 70 7.51 -41.79 -42.46
CA ALA A 70 6.17 -41.64 -43.01
C ALA A 70 5.22 -41.29 -41.86
N ALA A 71 4.59 -40.12 -41.94
CA ALA A 71 3.89 -39.42 -40.87
C ALA A 71 4.83 -38.88 -39.76
N SER A 72 4.63 -37.61 -39.43
CA SER A 72 5.27 -36.87 -38.33
C SER A 72 5.58 -37.76 -37.12
N ALA A 73 6.85 -37.85 -36.72
CA ALA A 73 7.27 -38.52 -35.48
C ALA A 73 6.78 -37.81 -34.20
N ILE A 74 5.96 -36.77 -34.34
CA ILE A 74 5.25 -36.13 -33.24
C ILE A 74 3.96 -36.94 -33.05
N PRO A 75 3.79 -37.66 -31.93
CA PRO A 75 2.54 -38.35 -31.65
C PRO A 75 1.38 -37.34 -31.65
N PRO A 76 0.19 -37.74 -32.14
CA PRO A 76 -0.96 -36.84 -32.17
C PRO A 76 -1.27 -36.36 -30.75
N VAL A 77 -1.42 -35.04 -30.60
CA VAL A 77 -1.82 -34.44 -29.32
C VAL A 77 -3.19 -34.96 -28.95
N ASP A 78 -3.31 -35.55 -27.77
CA ASP A 78 -4.59 -36.05 -27.27
C ASP A 78 -5.51 -34.87 -26.94
N PRO A 79 -6.64 -34.71 -27.66
CA PRO A 79 -7.59 -33.64 -27.39
C PRO A 79 -8.28 -33.79 -26.02
N ALA A 80 -8.32 -34.99 -25.43
CA ALA A 80 -8.87 -35.18 -24.09
C ALA A 80 -7.96 -34.57 -23.02
N ALA A 81 -6.65 -34.83 -23.08
CA ALA A 81 -5.67 -34.22 -22.18
C ALA A 81 -5.69 -32.68 -22.18
N LEU A 82 -5.89 -32.05 -23.35
CA LEU A 82 -6.05 -30.59 -23.44
C LEU A 82 -7.33 -30.09 -22.75
N ARG A 83 -8.44 -30.83 -22.87
CA ARG A 83 -9.70 -30.49 -22.19
C ARG A 83 -9.56 -30.61 -20.69
N ASP A 84 -8.88 -31.64 -20.22
CA ASP A 84 -8.61 -31.85 -18.79
C ASP A 84 -7.72 -30.74 -18.23
N LEU A 85 -6.69 -30.32 -18.98
CA LEU A 85 -5.84 -29.19 -18.60
C LEU A 85 -6.64 -27.89 -18.50
N VAL A 86 -7.52 -27.61 -19.47
CA VAL A 86 -8.40 -26.43 -19.44
C VAL A 86 -9.36 -26.50 -18.25
N ALA A 87 -9.94 -27.67 -17.97
CA ALA A 87 -10.83 -27.88 -16.84
C ALA A 87 -10.10 -27.66 -15.50
N LEU A 88 -8.90 -28.22 -15.35
CA LEU A 88 -8.08 -28.05 -14.15
C LEU A 88 -7.63 -26.59 -13.98
N ALA A 89 -7.21 -25.92 -15.05
CA ALA A 89 -6.87 -24.50 -15.03
C ALA A 89 -8.07 -23.64 -14.60
N GLY A 90 -9.28 -23.97 -15.06
CA GLY A 90 -10.52 -23.32 -14.63
C GLY A 90 -10.83 -23.55 -13.14
N GLN A 91 -10.63 -24.77 -12.64
CA GLN A 91 -10.80 -25.09 -11.22
C GLN A 91 -9.80 -24.32 -10.34
N VAL A 92 -8.53 -24.27 -10.74
CA VAL A 92 -7.50 -23.53 -10.01
C VAL A 92 -7.81 -22.03 -10.02
N ALA A 93 -8.24 -21.46 -11.14
CA ALA A 93 -8.65 -20.06 -11.21
C ALA A 93 -9.80 -19.77 -10.24
N ALA A 94 -10.84 -20.61 -10.21
CA ALA A 94 -11.96 -20.46 -9.28
C ALA A 94 -11.53 -20.59 -7.80
N GLN A 95 -10.59 -21.48 -7.49
CA GLN A 95 -10.03 -21.61 -6.14
C GLN A 95 -9.23 -20.37 -5.72
N VAL A 96 -8.45 -19.79 -6.64
CA VAL A 96 -7.71 -18.55 -6.40
C VAL A 96 -8.67 -17.38 -6.19
N ASP A 97 -9.74 -17.28 -6.98
CA ASP A 97 -10.76 -16.23 -6.82
C ASP A 97 -11.42 -16.31 -5.44
N GLU A 98 -11.78 -17.51 -4.98
CA GLU A 98 -12.36 -17.70 -3.65
C GLU A 98 -11.37 -17.35 -2.53
N LEU A 99 -10.09 -17.70 -2.69
CA LEU A 99 -9.04 -17.33 -1.74
C LEU A 99 -8.85 -15.81 -1.69
N LEU A 100 -8.77 -15.14 -2.84
CA LEU A 100 -8.65 -13.68 -2.92
C LEU A 100 -9.85 -12.99 -2.27
N ARG A 101 -11.06 -13.51 -2.50
CA ARG A 101 -12.28 -13.00 -1.86
C ARG A 101 -12.22 -13.15 -0.34
N SER A 102 -11.80 -14.32 0.15
CA SER A 102 -11.62 -14.59 1.59
C SER A 102 -10.59 -13.64 2.23
N VAL A 103 -9.42 -13.48 1.60
CA VAL A 103 -8.37 -12.57 2.08
C VAL A 103 -8.86 -11.12 2.07
N HIS A 104 -9.58 -10.70 1.03
CA HIS A 104 -10.16 -9.36 0.95
C HIS A 104 -11.14 -9.10 2.09
N CYS A 105 -12.07 -10.03 2.36
CA CYS A 105 -12.99 -9.94 3.48
C CYS A 105 -12.26 -9.89 4.83
N GLY A 106 -11.23 -10.72 5.02
CA GLY A 106 -10.40 -10.72 6.23
C GLY A 106 -9.66 -9.39 6.43
N LEU A 107 -9.10 -8.82 5.37
CA LEU A 107 -8.42 -7.52 5.39
C LEU A 107 -9.39 -6.39 5.75
N GLN A 108 -10.60 -6.39 5.19
CA GLN A 108 -11.65 -5.43 5.54
C GLN A 108 -12.05 -5.53 7.01
N ALA A 109 -12.22 -6.75 7.54
CA ALA A 109 -12.53 -6.97 8.94
C ALA A 109 -11.41 -6.45 9.87
N LEU A 110 -10.14 -6.72 9.54
CA LEU A 110 -8.99 -6.19 10.28
C LEU A 110 -8.90 -4.66 10.23
N THR A 111 -9.19 -4.07 9.07
CA THR A 111 -9.23 -2.61 8.92
C THR A 111 -10.32 -2.00 9.79
N ALA A 112 -11.52 -2.60 9.79
CA ALA A 112 -12.63 -2.17 10.64
C ALA A 112 -12.28 -2.29 12.14
N LEU A 113 -11.62 -3.38 12.54
CA LEU A 113 -11.15 -3.57 13.91
C LEU A 113 -10.12 -2.52 14.32
N SER A 114 -9.15 -2.23 13.44
CA SER A 114 -8.12 -1.20 13.70
C SER A 114 -8.74 0.18 13.89
N VAL A 115 -9.71 0.54 13.04
CA VAL A 115 -10.49 1.78 13.19
C VAL A 115 -11.25 1.80 14.52
N GLY A 116 -11.87 0.68 14.91
CA GLY A 116 -12.54 0.52 16.20
C GLY A 116 -11.61 0.70 17.39
N CYS A 117 -10.38 0.17 17.33
CA CYS A 117 -9.37 0.38 18.36
C CYS A 117 -8.99 1.86 18.51
N ILE A 118 -8.77 2.56 17.39
CA ILE A 118 -8.46 3.98 17.39
C ILE A 118 -9.62 4.80 17.99
N GLN A 119 -10.85 4.47 17.62
CA GLN A 119 -12.05 5.12 18.14
C GLN A 119 -12.17 4.90 19.65
N THR A 120 -12.06 3.67 20.11
CA THR A 120 -12.15 3.33 21.55
C THR A 120 -11.05 4.03 22.35
N TYR A 121 -9.83 4.09 21.82
CA TYR A 121 -8.73 4.80 22.46
C TYR A 121 -9.00 6.31 22.55
N ARG A 122 -9.43 6.92 21.44
CA ARG A 122 -9.80 8.35 21.40
C ARG A 122 -10.88 8.65 22.43
N ASP A 123 -11.95 7.87 22.44
CA ASP A 123 -13.10 8.10 23.32
C ASP A 123 -12.69 7.93 24.80
N GLY A 124 -11.83 6.95 25.11
CA GLY A 124 -11.27 6.76 26.45
C GLY A 124 -10.36 7.90 26.91
N VAL A 125 -9.51 8.42 26.01
CA VAL A 125 -8.64 9.57 26.30
C VAL A 125 -9.46 10.85 26.48
N GLU A 126 -10.49 11.06 25.67
CA GLU A 126 -11.39 12.22 25.79
C GLU A 126 -12.15 12.17 27.12
N SER A 127 -12.72 11.01 27.46
CA SER A 127 -13.37 10.79 28.76
C SER A 127 -12.43 11.03 29.96
N LEU A 128 -11.19 10.54 29.88
CA LEU A 128 -10.18 10.81 30.90
C LEU A 128 -9.84 12.30 30.99
N GLY A 129 -9.76 12.99 29.85
CA GLY A 129 -9.54 14.43 29.76
C GLY A 129 -10.62 15.20 30.51
N GLU A 130 -11.90 14.91 30.26
CA GLU A 130 -13.03 15.52 30.96
C GLU A 130 -13.02 15.23 32.47
N ALA A 131 -12.69 14.00 32.87
CA ALA A 131 -12.60 13.61 34.28
C ALA A 131 -11.49 14.37 35.03
N VAL A 132 -10.30 14.47 34.41
CA VAL A 132 -9.16 15.22 34.97
C VAL A 132 -9.47 16.71 35.01
N ASP A 133 -10.07 17.28 33.97
CA ASP A 133 -10.48 18.68 33.92
C ASP A 133 -11.49 19.02 35.04
N THR A 134 -12.44 18.11 35.28
CA THR A 134 -13.37 18.22 36.42
C THR A 134 -12.64 18.11 37.77
N SER A 135 -11.65 17.22 37.88
CA SER A 135 -10.81 17.10 39.08
C SER A 135 -9.99 18.36 39.35
N ILE A 136 -9.42 18.99 38.33
CA ILE A 136 -8.68 20.25 38.45
C ILE A 136 -9.60 21.36 38.98
N ARG A 137 -10.81 21.51 38.41
CA ARG A 137 -11.80 22.47 38.93
C ARG A 137 -12.17 22.20 40.39
N ALA A 138 -12.39 20.94 40.74
CA ALA A 138 -12.69 20.54 42.10
C ALA A 138 -11.53 20.88 43.06
N MET A 139 -10.28 20.69 42.63
CA MET A 139 -9.09 21.05 43.40
C MET A 139 -9.02 22.56 43.65
N TYR A 140 -9.19 23.39 42.62
CA TYR A 140 -9.21 24.85 42.80
C TYR A 140 -10.33 25.30 43.75
N THR A 141 -11.50 24.67 43.65
CA THR A 141 -12.62 24.94 44.56
C THR A 141 -12.26 24.55 46.00
N LEU A 142 -11.61 23.40 46.20
CA LEU A 142 -11.17 22.93 47.50
C LEU A 142 -10.16 23.90 48.13
N VAL A 143 -9.18 24.37 47.36
CA VAL A 143 -8.18 25.35 47.82
C VAL A 143 -8.86 26.62 48.32
N ALA A 144 -9.81 27.17 47.57
CA ALA A 144 -10.56 28.36 48.01
C ALA A 144 -11.32 28.12 49.32
N ARG A 145 -11.91 26.93 49.51
CA ARG A 145 -12.59 26.58 50.78
C ARG A 145 -11.62 26.40 51.94
N CYS A 146 -10.41 25.90 51.70
CA CYS A 146 -9.37 25.83 52.72
C CYS A 146 -8.94 27.23 53.17
N GLU A 147 -8.82 28.19 52.26
CA GLU A 147 -8.49 29.59 52.60
C GLU A 147 -9.62 30.25 53.41
N GLU A 148 -10.87 30.04 53.03
CA GLU A 148 -12.03 30.53 53.80
C GLU A 148 -12.07 29.92 55.21
N LEU A 149 -11.80 28.62 55.32
CA LEU A 149 -11.73 27.93 56.61
C LEU A 149 -10.59 28.47 57.49
N ASP A 150 -9.41 28.70 56.90
CA ASP A 150 -8.26 29.26 57.63
C ASP A 150 -8.59 30.65 58.20
N LEU A 151 -9.23 31.51 57.41
CA LEU A 151 -9.72 32.82 57.86
C LEU A 151 -10.75 32.70 58.98
N ALA A 152 -11.71 31.78 58.85
CA ALA A 152 -12.72 31.54 59.88
C ALA A 152 -12.12 31.00 61.20
N MET A 153 -10.95 30.35 61.14
CA MET A 153 -10.24 29.77 62.29
C MET A 153 -9.32 30.75 63.03
N GLN A 154 -8.98 31.90 62.43
CA GLN A 154 -8.12 32.94 63.05
C GLN A 154 -8.50 33.34 64.51
N PRO A 155 -9.78 33.46 64.92
CA PRO A 155 -10.12 33.86 66.30
C PRO A 155 -10.02 32.72 67.33
N VAL A 156 -9.90 31.46 66.91
CA VAL A 156 -9.93 30.29 67.81
C VAL A 156 -8.83 30.31 68.88
N PRO A 157 -7.55 30.64 68.58
CA PRO A 157 -6.50 30.72 69.60
C PRO A 157 -6.77 31.80 70.66
N ALA A 158 -7.35 32.94 70.26
CA ALA A 158 -7.70 34.02 71.18
C ALA A 158 -8.85 33.59 72.11
N LEU A 159 -9.86 32.90 71.56
CA LEU A 159 -10.93 32.31 72.36
C LEU A 159 -10.39 31.27 73.37
N ALA A 160 -9.47 30.41 72.94
CA ALA A 160 -8.82 29.43 73.81
C ALA A 160 -8.03 30.11 74.95
N ARG A 161 -7.38 31.24 74.69
CA ARG A 161 -6.71 32.04 75.74
C ARG A 161 -7.72 32.62 76.74
N ARG A 162 -8.81 33.22 76.26
CA ARG A 162 -9.87 33.75 77.15
C ARG A 162 -10.45 32.68 78.07
N ILE A 163 -10.67 31.48 77.55
CA ILE A 163 -11.15 30.34 78.36
C ILE A 163 -10.14 29.96 79.44
N ARG A 164 -8.83 29.91 79.10
CA ARG A 164 -7.77 29.64 80.09
C ARG A 164 -7.68 30.73 81.16
N ASP A 165 -7.79 32.00 80.77
CA ASP A 165 -7.79 33.11 81.71
C ASP A 165 -9.00 33.02 82.67
N MET A 166 -10.20 32.74 82.14
CA MET A 166 -11.40 32.50 82.95
C MET A 166 -11.20 31.34 83.93
N LYS A 167 -10.62 30.22 83.47
CA LYS A 167 -10.29 29.09 84.33
C LYS A 167 -9.35 29.50 85.46
N GLY A 168 -8.27 30.23 85.17
CA GLY A 168 -7.33 30.70 86.19
C GLY A 168 -7.96 31.66 87.20
N THR A 169 -8.90 32.49 86.77
CA THR A 169 -9.68 33.34 87.70
C THR A 169 -10.59 32.51 88.60
N LEU A 170 -11.24 31.48 88.08
CA LEU A 170 -12.06 30.55 88.85
C LEU A 170 -11.23 29.81 89.91
N GLU A 171 -10.06 29.28 89.53
CA GLU A 171 -9.17 28.58 90.46
C GLU A 171 -8.69 29.48 91.62
N ARG A 172 -8.43 30.77 91.35
CA ARG A 172 -8.10 31.74 92.41
C ARG A 172 -9.27 31.99 93.36
N LEU A 173 -10.49 32.15 92.82
CA LEU A 173 -11.67 32.35 93.65
C LEU A 173 -11.94 31.12 94.54
N GLU A 174 -11.79 29.91 93.99
CA GLU A 174 -11.90 28.67 94.77
C GLU A 174 -10.87 28.59 95.90
N GLY A 175 -9.64 29.06 95.67
CA GLY A 175 -8.58 29.09 96.68
C GLY A 175 -8.85 30.07 97.83
N LEU A 176 -9.70 31.08 97.64
CA LEU A 176 -10.14 32.01 98.69
C LEU A 176 -11.34 31.48 99.50
N CYS A 177 -12.04 30.47 98.98
CA CYS A 177 -13.21 29.87 99.62
C CYS A 177 -12.91 28.54 100.35
N LYS A 178 -11.64 28.10 100.36
CA LYS A 178 -11.13 26.98 101.16
C LYS A 178 -10.44 27.51 102.41
#